data_AF-A0ABD0Y4J0-F1
#
_entry.id   AF-A0ABD0Y4J0-F1
#
_cell.length_a   1.000
_cell.length_b   1.000
_cell.length_c   1.000
_cell.angle_alpha   90.00
_cell.angle_beta   90.00
_cell.angle_gamma   90.00
#
_symmetry.space_group_name_H-M   'P 1'
#
loop_
_entity.id
_entity.type
_entity.pdbx_description
1 polymer ?
#
loop_
_entity_poly.entity_id
_entity_poly.type
_entity_poly.pdbx_seq_one_letter_code
_entity_poly.pdbx_strand_id
1 'polypeptide(L)'
;IDPCNEKQCGAGRVCKLTEDGEPYCICIPHCGEETDPRRKVCSNYNSTWGSDCALHQMRCWCESGDERCIDNELIHMHIEYYGDCRNVEDCTEDQMADFPRRMRDWLFNVMRDLADREELSPYYLKMEREAEANYTKRWTNAAIWKWCDLEKSHDRTVSRHELFPIRAHLIAMEHCIAPFLDKCADERHNISLKNWAKCLGIDPVSYCSS
;
A
#
# COMPACT_ATOMS: atom_id res chain seq x y z
N ILE A 1 -29.98 -2.49 13.57
CA ILE A 1 -28.59 -2.22 13.12
C ILE A 1 -28.06 -3.55 12.67
N ASP A 2 -27.54 -3.66 11.44
CA ASP A 2 -26.97 -4.92 10.94
C ASP A 2 -25.62 -5.16 11.65
N PRO A 3 -25.44 -6.27 12.40
CA PRO A 3 -24.18 -6.58 13.09
C PRO A 3 -22.96 -6.66 12.16
N CYS A 4 -23.17 -6.91 10.87
CA CYS A 4 -22.09 -6.91 9.88
C CYS A 4 -21.57 -5.52 9.54
N ASN A 5 -22.28 -4.43 9.86
CA ASN A 5 -21.80 -3.07 9.61
C ASN A 5 -20.61 -2.70 10.51
N GLU A 6 -20.47 -3.32 11.67
CA GLU A 6 -19.40 -3.04 12.63
C GLU A 6 -18.26 -4.07 12.55
N LYS A 7 -18.49 -5.23 11.92
CA LYS A 7 -17.49 -6.29 11.81
C LYS A 7 -16.61 -6.11 10.57
N GLN A 8 -15.34 -5.77 10.80
CA GLN A 8 -14.33 -5.74 9.75
C GLN A 8 -13.79 -7.16 9.48
N CYS A 9 -13.93 -7.61 8.24
CA CYS A 9 -13.33 -8.87 7.76
C CYS A 9 -12.03 -8.57 7.00
N GLY A 10 -11.05 -9.47 7.11
CA GLY A 10 -9.80 -9.37 6.35
C GLY A 10 -10.00 -9.49 4.83
N ALA A 11 -8.95 -9.21 4.06
CA ALA A 11 -8.99 -9.29 2.60
C ALA A 11 -9.48 -10.68 2.13
N GLY A 12 -10.33 -10.70 1.10
CA GLY A 12 -10.90 -11.93 0.55
C GLY A 12 -12.10 -12.48 1.33
N ARG A 13 -12.56 -11.77 2.37
CA ARG A 13 -13.68 -12.20 3.23
C ARG A 13 -14.81 -11.19 3.28
N VAL A 14 -16.02 -11.67 3.50
CA VAL A 14 -17.24 -10.88 3.69
C VAL A 14 -17.97 -11.31 4.95
N CYS A 15 -18.62 -10.36 5.61
CA CYS A 15 -19.41 -10.65 6.79
C CYS A 15 -20.76 -11.30 6.41
N LYS A 16 -21.15 -12.32 7.18
CA LYS A 16 -22.46 -12.96 7.17
C LYS A 16 -22.95 -13.14 8.60
N LEU A 17 -24.26 -13.28 8.77
CA LEU A 17 -24.89 -13.61 10.06
C LEU A 17 -25.12 -15.11 10.13
N THR A 18 -24.88 -15.72 11.29
CA THR A 18 -25.30 -17.09 11.59
C THR A 18 -26.82 -17.16 11.74
N GLU A 19 -27.37 -18.38 11.91
CA GLU A 19 -28.80 -18.56 12.22
C GLU A 19 -29.20 -17.86 13.53
N ASP A 20 -28.28 -17.78 14.50
CA ASP A 20 -28.47 -17.10 15.78
C ASP A 20 -28.29 -15.56 15.68
N GLY A 21 -27.97 -15.03 14.50
CA GLY A 21 -27.77 -13.60 14.27
C GLY A 21 -26.37 -13.08 14.58
N GLU A 22 -25.40 -13.95 14.87
CA GLU A 22 -24.03 -13.56 15.18
C GLU A 22 -23.20 -13.31 13.90
N PRO A 23 -22.45 -12.19 13.81
CA PRO A 23 -21.67 -11.88 12.63
C PRO A 23 -20.38 -12.71 12.56
N TYR A 24 -20.09 -13.30 11.40
CA TYR A 24 -18.87 -14.07 11.12
C TYR A 24 -18.36 -13.81 9.70
N CYS A 25 -17.06 -14.01 9.48
CA CYS A 25 -16.42 -13.74 8.19
C CYS A 25 -16.28 -15.04 7.40
N ILE A 26 -16.80 -15.07 6.17
CA ILE A 26 -16.60 -16.15 5.21
C ILE A 26 -15.74 -15.67 4.04
N CYS A 27 -15.16 -16.59 3.28
CA CYS A 27 -14.53 -16.22 2.01
C CYS A 27 -15.56 -15.62 1.05
N ILE A 28 -15.13 -14.64 0.25
CA ILE A 28 -15.97 -14.03 -0.79
C ILE A 28 -16.54 -15.16 -1.66
N PRO A 29 -17.87 -15.24 -1.86
CA PRO A 29 -18.46 -16.31 -2.65
C PRO A 29 -18.29 -16.10 -4.16
N HIS A 30 -18.33 -14.85 -4.61
CA HIS A 30 -18.21 -14.49 -6.03
C HIS A 30 -17.48 -13.16 -6.18
N CYS A 31 -16.49 -13.14 -7.06
CA CYS A 31 -15.83 -11.93 -7.54
C CYS A 31 -16.46 -11.52 -8.87
N GLY A 32 -16.71 -10.23 -9.07
CA GLY A 32 -17.21 -9.72 -10.35
C GLY A 32 -16.19 -9.93 -11.48
N GLU A 33 -16.68 -9.93 -12.72
CA GLU A 33 -15.81 -9.92 -13.89
C GLU A 33 -15.10 -8.58 -14.02
N GLU A 34 -13.78 -8.64 -14.10
CA GLU A 34 -12.94 -7.47 -14.30
C GLU A 34 -12.38 -7.51 -15.73
N THR A 35 -12.60 -6.42 -16.47
CA THR A 35 -12.21 -6.30 -17.88
C THR A 35 -11.08 -5.31 -18.09
N ASP A 36 -10.80 -4.43 -17.12
CA ASP A 36 -9.68 -3.49 -17.18
C ASP A 36 -8.37 -4.23 -16.85
N PRO A 37 -7.41 -4.33 -17.78
CA PRO A 37 -6.12 -4.94 -17.51
C PRO A 37 -5.37 -4.31 -16.33
N ARG A 38 -5.65 -3.04 -15.99
CA ARG A 38 -5.03 -2.34 -14.85
C ARG A 38 -5.50 -2.85 -13.50
N ARG A 39 -6.66 -3.53 -13.45
CA ARG A 39 -7.28 -4.07 -12.24
C ARG A 39 -6.88 -5.51 -11.96
N LYS A 40 -6.22 -6.17 -12.91
CA LYS A 40 -5.51 -7.43 -12.67
C LYS A 40 -4.39 -7.24 -11.66
N VAL A 41 -3.85 -8.35 -11.18
CA VAL A 41 -2.74 -8.32 -10.22
C VAL A 41 -1.72 -9.42 -10.51
N CYS A 42 -0.46 -9.11 -10.25
CA CYS A 42 0.61 -10.08 -10.18
C CYS A 42 0.83 -10.51 -8.73
N SER A 43 0.89 -11.82 -8.46
CA SER A 43 1.18 -12.34 -7.12
C SER A 43 2.67 -12.44 -6.86
N ASN A 44 3.04 -12.64 -5.60
CA ASN A 44 4.41 -12.99 -5.18
C ASN A 44 4.93 -14.33 -5.74
N TYR A 45 4.07 -15.12 -6.40
CA TYR A 45 4.44 -16.34 -7.13
C TYR A 45 4.60 -16.11 -8.64
N ASN A 46 4.63 -14.85 -9.08
CA ASN A 46 4.72 -14.45 -10.48
C ASN A 46 3.57 -15.00 -11.35
N SER A 47 2.40 -15.19 -10.75
CA SER A 47 1.17 -15.61 -11.44
C SER A 47 0.22 -14.43 -11.57
N THR A 48 -0.38 -14.24 -12.75
CA THR A 48 -1.37 -13.17 -12.99
C THR A 48 -2.77 -13.63 -12.61
N TRP A 49 -3.49 -12.78 -11.89
CA TRP A 49 -4.88 -12.99 -11.47
C TRP A 49 -5.79 -11.94 -12.09
N GLY A 50 -7.03 -12.32 -12.36
CA GLY A 50 -8.01 -11.46 -13.02
C GLY A 50 -8.37 -10.19 -12.22
N SER A 51 -8.26 -10.25 -10.89
CA SER A 51 -8.48 -9.13 -9.98
C SER A 51 -7.83 -9.37 -8.62
N ASP A 52 -7.71 -8.32 -7.83
CA ASP A 52 -7.37 -8.40 -6.41
C ASP A 52 -8.37 -9.27 -5.63
N CYS A 53 -9.66 -9.16 -5.95
CA CYS A 53 -10.71 -10.02 -5.37
C CYS A 53 -10.41 -11.50 -5.60
N ALA A 54 -10.11 -11.90 -6.84
CA ALA A 54 -9.87 -13.30 -7.19
C ALA A 54 -8.66 -13.88 -6.44
N LEU A 55 -7.58 -13.10 -6.33
CA LEU A 55 -6.40 -13.50 -5.58
C LEU A 55 -6.72 -13.68 -4.09
N HIS A 56 -7.37 -12.69 -3.47
CA HIS A 56 -7.70 -12.77 -2.05
C HIS A 56 -8.73 -13.86 -1.73
N GLN A 57 -9.68 -14.10 -2.62
CA GLN A 57 -10.65 -15.20 -2.53
C GLN A 57 -9.93 -16.55 -2.52
N MET A 58 -9.02 -16.79 -3.47
CA MET A 58 -8.25 -18.03 -3.52
C MET A 58 -7.42 -18.23 -2.26
N ARG A 59 -6.71 -17.19 -1.82
CA ARG A 59 -5.94 -17.23 -0.56
C ARG A 59 -6.84 -17.59 0.62
N CYS A 60 -8.03 -17.00 0.71
CA CYS A 60 -8.98 -17.30 1.76
C CYS A 60 -9.42 -18.78 1.75
N TRP A 61 -9.74 -19.33 0.57
CA TRP A 61 -10.10 -20.75 0.42
C TRP A 61 -8.98 -21.66 0.93
N CYS A 62 -7.73 -21.36 0.56
CA CYS A 62 -6.58 -22.14 1.03
C CYS A 62 -6.32 -21.99 2.53
N GLU A 63 -6.45 -20.77 3.08
CA GLU A 63 -6.35 -20.54 4.53
C GLU A 63 -7.43 -21.29 5.32
N SER A 64 -8.61 -21.49 4.73
CA SER A 64 -9.76 -22.16 5.36
C SER A 64 -9.84 -23.67 5.08
N GLY A 65 -8.93 -24.23 4.27
CA GLY A 65 -9.00 -25.65 3.87
C GLY A 65 -10.23 -25.99 3.01
N ASP A 66 -10.75 -25.02 2.27
CA ASP A 66 -11.89 -25.19 1.36
C ASP A 66 -11.48 -26.03 0.15
N GLU A 67 -12.39 -26.89 -0.34
CA GLU A 67 -12.15 -27.78 -1.49
C GLU A 67 -11.83 -27.03 -2.79
N ARG A 68 -12.22 -25.75 -2.88
CA ARG A 68 -11.91 -24.88 -4.03
C ARG A 68 -10.48 -24.35 -4.03
N CYS A 69 -9.72 -24.55 -2.95
CA CYS A 69 -8.30 -24.24 -2.95
C CYS A 69 -7.58 -25.08 -4.01
N ILE A 70 -6.82 -24.42 -4.87
CA ILE A 70 -6.08 -25.09 -5.95
C ILE A 70 -4.77 -25.68 -5.44
N ASP A 71 -4.11 -24.99 -4.50
CA ASP A 71 -2.82 -25.40 -3.95
C ASP A 71 -2.62 -24.78 -2.56
N ASN A 72 -2.25 -25.60 -1.58
CA ASN A 72 -1.99 -25.18 -0.21
C ASN A 72 -0.79 -24.21 -0.11
N GLU A 73 0.13 -24.21 -1.08
CA GLU A 73 1.21 -23.21 -1.10
C GLU A 73 0.66 -21.77 -1.22
N LEU A 74 -0.57 -21.59 -1.72
CA LEU A 74 -1.20 -20.28 -1.90
C LEU A 74 -1.73 -19.65 -0.60
N ILE A 75 -1.60 -20.31 0.55
CA ILE A 75 -1.94 -19.74 1.87
C ILE A 75 -1.19 -18.42 2.13
N HIS A 76 0.04 -18.29 1.62
CA HIS A 76 0.87 -17.09 1.77
C HIS A 76 0.81 -16.14 0.57
N MET A 77 -0.10 -16.41 -0.37
CA MET A 77 -0.25 -15.58 -1.57
C MET A 77 -0.67 -14.16 -1.20
N HIS A 78 -0.01 -13.19 -1.85
CA HIS A 78 -0.34 -11.79 -1.76
C HIS A 78 -0.07 -11.10 -3.11
N ILE A 79 -0.66 -9.92 -3.27
CA ILE A 79 -0.41 -9.08 -4.43
C ILE A 79 1.00 -8.52 -4.31
N GLU A 80 1.80 -8.75 -5.34
CA GLU A 80 3.11 -8.11 -5.49
C GLU A 80 2.93 -6.72 -6.12
N TYR A 81 2.14 -6.62 -7.20
CA TYR A 81 1.74 -5.35 -7.82
C TYR A 81 0.46 -5.46 -8.66
N TYR A 82 -0.12 -4.30 -8.99
CA TYR A 82 -1.28 -4.19 -9.88
C TYR A 82 -0.86 -4.21 -11.37
N GLY A 83 -1.69 -4.86 -12.18
CA GLY A 83 -1.45 -5.18 -13.59
C GLY A 83 -1.07 -6.65 -13.82
N ASP A 84 -0.97 -7.05 -15.09
CA ASP A 84 -0.44 -8.36 -15.48
C ASP A 84 1.02 -8.52 -15.04
N CYS A 85 1.43 -9.76 -14.73
CA CYS A 85 2.83 -10.05 -14.43
C CYS A 85 3.72 -9.74 -15.64
N ARG A 86 4.83 -9.06 -15.36
CA ARG A 86 5.87 -8.70 -16.31
C ARG A 86 7.25 -8.94 -15.71
N ASN A 87 8.25 -8.95 -16.58
CA ASN A 87 9.64 -8.93 -16.14
C ASN A 87 9.94 -7.55 -15.52
N VAL A 88 10.19 -7.53 -14.21
CA VAL A 88 10.63 -6.35 -13.48
C VAL A 88 12.15 -6.42 -13.42
N GLU A 89 12.82 -5.46 -14.05
CA GLU A 89 14.28 -5.41 -14.07
C GLU A 89 14.85 -5.12 -12.68
N ASP A 90 16.07 -5.56 -12.44
CA ASP A 90 16.78 -5.24 -11.19
C ASP A 90 17.14 -3.75 -11.12
N CYS A 91 17.04 -3.18 -9.92
CA CYS A 91 17.44 -1.80 -9.69
C CYS A 91 18.96 -1.69 -9.64
N THR A 92 19.55 -1.04 -10.64
CA THR A 92 21.00 -0.77 -10.69
C THR A 92 21.42 0.22 -9.61
N GLU A 93 22.72 0.24 -9.28
CA GLU A 93 23.27 1.16 -8.27
C GLU A 93 23.02 2.63 -8.63
N ASP A 94 23.19 3.00 -9.90
CA ASP A 94 22.96 4.35 -10.39
C ASP A 94 21.47 4.75 -10.29
N GLN A 95 20.56 3.85 -10.64
CA GLN A 95 19.12 4.08 -10.50
C GLN A 95 18.73 4.24 -9.03
N MET A 96 19.28 3.41 -8.14
CA MET A 96 19.05 3.49 -6.70
C MET A 96 19.62 4.77 -6.09
N ALA A 97 20.76 5.26 -6.59
CA ALA A 97 21.35 6.52 -6.13
C ALA A 97 20.45 7.74 -6.45
N ASP A 98 19.79 7.74 -7.61
CA ASP A 98 18.85 8.80 -8.01
C ASP A 98 17.43 8.61 -7.43
N PHE A 99 17.05 7.37 -7.09
CA PHE A 99 15.69 7.04 -6.68
C PHE A 99 15.12 7.89 -5.53
N PRO A 100 15.85 8.18 -4.43
CA PRO A 100 15.35 9.03 -3.35
C PRO A 100 14.89 10.41 -3.83
N ARG A 101 15.61 11.00 -4.79
CA ARG A 101 15.24 12.30 -5.38
C ARG A 101 13.93 12.19 -6.15
N ARG A 102 13.82 11.20 -7.05
CA ARG A 102 12.60 10.96 -7.83
C ARG A 102 11.40 10.67 -6.94
N MET A 103 11.60 9.93 -5.86
CA MET A 103 10.55 9.63 -4.88
C MET A 103 10.05 10.91 -4.20
N ARG A 104 10.94 11.81 -3.76
CA ARG A 104 10.52 13.10 -3.17
C ARG A 104 9.73 13.97 -4.16
N ASP A 105 10.17 14.03 -5.41
CA ASP A 105 9.47 14.77 -6.47
C ASP A 105 8.08 14.17 -6.74
N TRP A 106 8.00 12.83 -6.80
CA TRP A 106 6.75 12.11 -6.96
C TRP A 106 5.78 12.37 -5.79
N LEU A 107 6.25 12.23 -4.55
CA LEU A 107 5.44 12.48 -3.35
C LEU A 107 4.84 13.89 -3.34
N PHE A 108 5.63 14.89 -3.71
CA PHE A 108 5.17 16.27 -3.80
C PHE A 108 4.08 16.44 -4.87
N ASN A 109 4.28 15.87 -6.06
CA ASN A 109 3.26 15.92 -7.11
C ASN A 109 1.96 15.22 -6.70
N VAL A 110 2.03 14.07 -6.03
CA VAL A 110 0.85 13.39 -5.49
C VAL A 110 0.14 14.27 -4.47
N MET A 111 0.87 14.90 -3.55
CA MET A 111 0.30 15.81 -2.57
C MET A 111 -0.44 16.98 -3.24
N ARG A 112 0.17 17.58 -4.27
CA ARG A 112 -0.44 18.66 -5.05
C ARG A 112 -1.70 18.20 -5.78
N ASP A 113 -1.66 17.05 -6.46
CA ASP A 113 -2.80 16.52 -7.18
C ASP A 113 -3.99 16.24 -6.23
N LEU A 114 -3.72 15.78 -5.02
CA LEU A 114 -4.76 15.60 -3.98
C LEU A 114 -5.27 16.93 -3.43
N ALA A 115 -4.41 17.94 -3.31
CA ALA A 115 -4.82 19.29 -2.91
C ALA A 115 -5.76 19.93 -3.96
N ASP A 116 -5.46 19.75 -5.24
CA ASP A 116 -6.26 20.26 -6.36
C ASP A 116 -7.62 19.55 -6.47
N ARG A 117 -7.72 18.30 -6.01
CA ARG A 117 -8.97 17.53 -5.93
C ARG A 117 -9.75 17.73 -4.63
N GLU A 118 -9.27 18.58 -3.73
CA GLU A 118 -9.85 18.82 -2.40
C GLU A 118 -9.91 17.55 -1.52
N GLU A 119 -8.97 16.62 -1.72
CA GLU A 119 -8.91 15.33 -0.99
C GLU A 119 -7.98 15.39 0.24
N LEU A 120 -7.26 16.49 0.44
CA LEU A 120 -6.43 16.70 1.64
C LEU A 120 -7.23 17.28 2.81
N SER A 121 -6.90 16.84 4.03
CA SER A 121 -7.40 17.50 5.24
C SER A 121 -6.93 18.97 5.30
N PRO A 122 -7.64 19.85 6.03
CA PRO A 122 -7.23 21.25 6.17
C PRO A 122 -5.79 21.43 6.68
N TYR A 123 -5.32 20.53 7.55
CA TYR A 123 -3.96 20.51 8.04
C TYR A 123 -2.95 20.23 6.92
N TYR A 124 -3.17 19.17 6.13
CA TYR A 124 -2.26 18.80 5.05
C TYR A 124 -2.34 19.74 3.85
N LEU A 125 -3.50 20.33 3.58
CA LEU A 125 -3.65 21.38 2.58
C LEU A 125 -2.77 22.58 2.93
N LYS A 126 -2.71 23.01 4.21
CA LYS A 126 -1.81 24.08 4.64
C LYS A 126 -0.34 23.70 4.42
N MET A 127 0.05 22.46 4.74
CA MET A 127 1.41 21.98 4.49
C MET A 127 1.77 21.97 3.01
N GLU A 128 0.82 21.65 2.13
CA GLU A 128 1.02 21.66 0.67
C GLU A 128 1.22 23.10 0.17
N ARG A 129 0.39 24.05 0.61
CA ARG A 129 0.54 25.45 0.22
C ARG A 129 1.87 26.06 0.69
N GLU A 130 2.36 25.66 1.86
CA GLU A 130 3.73 26.01 2.32
C GLU A 130 4.81 25.37 1.42
N ALA A 131 4.61 24.11 1.01
CA ALA A 131 5.53 23.37 0.15
C ALA A 131 5.65 23.96 -1.26
N GLU A 132 4.58 24.55 -1.79
CA GLU A 132 4.59 25.32 -3.04
C GLU A 132 5.34 26.65 -2.89
N ALA A 133 5.12 27.36 -1.78
CA ALA A 133 5.71 28.68 -1.55
C ALA A 133 7.19 28.64 -1.11
N ASN A 134 7.65 27.55 -0.49
CA ASN A 134 8.98 27.43 0.09
C ASN A 134 9.68 26.13 -0.35
N TYR A 135 10.69 26.28 -1.21
CA TYR A 135 11.51 25.16 -1.72
C TYR A 135 12.14 24.30 -0.63
N THR A 136 12.48 24.86 0.54
CA THR A 136 13.06 24.10 1.65
C THR A 136 12.05 23.19 2.35
N LYS A 137 10.75 23.47 2.19
CA LYS A 137 9.63 22.69 2.74
C LYS A 137 9.01 21.77 1.72
N ARG A 138 9.22 22.02 0.42
CA ARG A 138 8.64 21.27 -0.70
C ARG A 138 8.63 19.76 -0.46
N TRP A 139 9.82 19.17 -0.34
CA TRP A 139 9.94 17.72 -0.20
C TRP A 139 9.70 17.25 1.23
N THR A 140 10.09 18.03 2.22
CA THR A 140 9.95 17.67 3.64
C THR A 140 8.48 17.53 4.01
N ASN A 141 7.63 18.48 3.63
CA ASN A 141 6.21 18.45 3.94
C ASN A 141 5.50 17.29 3.23
N ALA A 142 5.81 17.05 1.95
CA ALA A 142 5.24 15.92 1.21
C ALA A 142 5.68 14.57 1.78
N ALA A 143 6.94 14.43 2.17
CA ALA A 143 7.45 13.21 2.79
C ALA A 143 6.81 12.93 4.15
N ILE A 144 6.63 13.96 4.99
CA ILE A 144 5.91 13.84 6.28
C ILE A 144 4.48 13.43 6.04
N TRP A 145 3.76 14.21 5.22
CA TRP A 145 2.36 13.96 4.94
C TRP A 145 2.15 12.53 4.49
N LYS A 146 2.95 12.05 3.52
CA LYS A 146 2.75 10.68 3.03
C LYS A 146 3.02 9.63 4.09
N TRP A 147 4.06 9.80 4.90
CA TRP A 147 4.33 8.87 6.00
C TRP A 147 3.17 8.84 7.00
N CYS A 148 2.67 10.02 7.40
CA CYS A 148 1.53 10.14 8.31
C CYS A 148 0.22 9.61 7.70
N ASP A 149 0.04 9.73 6.38
CA ASP A 149 -1.09 9.15 5.67
C ASP A 149 -1.02 7.62 5.64
N LEU A 150 0.18 7.04 5.53
CA LEU A 150 0.36 5.59 5.53
C LEU A 150 0.23 4.98 6.94
N GLU A 151 0.63 5.71 7.98
CA GLU A 151 0.58 5.27 9.38
C GLU A 151 -0.87 5.25 9.89
N LYS A 152 -1.51 4.08 9.79
CA LYS A 152 -2.90 3.85 10.21
C LYS A 152 -2.97 3.14 11.57
N SER A 153 -1.92 2.43 11.96
CA SER A 153 -1.85 1.65 13.21
C SER A 153 -1.64 2.49 14.46
N HIS A 154 -1.13 3.72 14.33
CA HIS A 154 -0.73 4.60 15.43
C HIS A 154 0.37 4.03 16.36
N ASP A 155 1.20 3.13 15.84
CA ASP A 155 2.36 2.55 16.52
C ASP A 155 3.69 3.29 16.24
N ARG A 156 3.64 4.39 15.48
CA ARG A 156 4.78 5.23 15.07
C ARG A 156 5.72 4.57 14.06
N THR A 157 5.25 3.54 13.37
CA THR A 157 5.97 2.89 12.29
C THR A 157 5.02 2.59 11.13
N VAL A 158 5.53 2.54 9.92
CA VAL A 158 4.75 2.10 8.75
C VAL A 158 5.20 0.69 8.40
N SER A 159 4.26 -0.25 8.49
CA SER A 159 4.46 -1.67 8.18
C SER A 159 4.41 -1.97 6.68
N ARG A 160 4.81 -3.18 6.28
CA ARG A 160 4.66 -3.66 4.89
C ARG A 160 3.21 -3.58 4.37
N HIS A 161 2.22 -3.84 5.24
CA HIS A 161 0.81 -3.75 4.87
C HIS A 161 0.39 -2.30 4.63
N GLU A 162 0.88 -1.35 5.43
CA GLU A 162 0.61 0.07 5.25
C GLU A 162 1.35 0.66 4.05
N LEU A 163 2.50 0.10 3.66
CA LEU A 163 3.22 0.47 2.43
C LEU A 163 2.54 -0.05 1.16
N PHE A 164 1.62 -1.00 1.27
CA PHE A 164 0.99 -1.66 0.12
C PHE A 164 0.42 -0.67 -0.92
N PRO A 165 -0.32 0.40 -0.54
CA PRO A 165 -0.89 1.34 -1.51
C PRO A 165 0.15 2.06 -2.37
N ILE A 166 1.35 2.33 -1.83
CA ILE A 166 2.43 2.95 -2.62
C ILE A 166 3.24 1.91 -3.38
N ARG A 167 3.53 0.75 -2.76
CA ARG A 167 4.37 -0.28 -3.35
C ARG A 167 3.68 -0.94 -4.55
N ALA A 168 2.48 -1.47 -4.35
CA ALA A 168 1.80 -2.30 -5.35
C ALA A 168 1.41 -1.53 -6.62
N HIS A 169 1.13 -0.23 -6.51
CA HIS A 169 0.80 0.60 -7.67
C HIS A 169 2.04 1.06 -8.44
N LEU A 170 3.20 1.13 -7.79
CA LEU A 170 4.40 1.72 -8.38
C LEU A 170 5.44 0.72 -8.85
N ILE A 171 5.56 -0.48 -8.25
CA ILE A 171 6.61 -1.47 -8.62
C ILE A 171 6.73 -1.66 -10.12
N ALA A 172 5.57 -1.75 -10.77
CA ALA A 172 5.49 -2.02 -12.18
C ALA A 172 6.10 -0.84 -13.00
N MET A 173 5.93 0.40 -12.56
CA MET A 173 6.49 1.60 -13.21
C MET A 173 7.85 2.00 -12.65
N GLU A 174 8.22 1.46 -11.50
CA GLU A 174 9.35 1.84 -10.70
C GLU A 174 9.87 0.64 -9.91
N HIS A 175 10.85 -0.04 -10.50
CA HIS A 175 11.42 -1.28 -9.98
C HIS A 175 12.36 -1.09 -8.77
N CYS A 176 12.80 0.14 -8.50
CA CYS A 176 13.64 0.50 -7.36
C CYS A 176 12.84 0.70 -6.07
N ILE A 177 11.51 0.87 -6.12
CA ILE A 177 10.71 1.14 -4.92
C ILE A 177 10.81 0.04 -3.87
N ALA A 178 10.70 -1.24 -4.26
CA ALA A 178 10.78 -2.36 -3.34
C ALA A 178 12.14 -2.43 -2.63
N PRO A 179 13.29 -2.50 -3.34
CA PRO A 179 14.60 -2.53 -2.68
C PRO A 179 14.91 -1.25 -1.90
N PHE A 180 14.39 -0.08 -2.31
CA PHE A 180 14.51 1.14 -1.52
C PHE A 180 13.77 1.02 -0.19
N LEU A 181 12.50 0.61 -0.19
CA LEU A 181 11.71 0.46 1.02
C LEU A 181 12.32 -0.58 1.96
N ASP A 182 12.79 -1.71 1.44
CA ASP A 182 13.47 -2.73 2.24
C ASP A 182 14.77 -2.20 2.86
N LYS A 183 15.53 -1.36 2.15
CA LYS A 183 16.73 -0.68 2.71
C LYS A 183 16.40 0.33 3.81
N CYS A 184 15.21 0.91 3.77
CA CYS A 184 14.75 1.89 4.75
C CYS A 184 14.10 1.28 5.99
N ALA A 185 13.68 0.03 5.89
CA ALA A 185 13.04 -0.68 6.97
C ALA A 185 14.04 -1.14 8.03
N ASP A 186 13.55 -1.33 9.25
CA ASP A 186 14.28 -1.99 10.31
C ASP A 186 14.24 -3.53 10.17
N GLU A 187 14.79 -4.24 11.15
CA GLU A 187 14.80 -5.71 11.19
C GLU A 187 13.40 -6.35 11.23
N ARG A 188 12.37 -5.58 11.57
CA ARG A 188 10.97 -6.02 11.60
C ARG A 188 10.21 -5.64 10.32
N HIS A 189 10.92 -5.13 9.31
CA HIS A 189 10.35 -4.61 8.08
C HIS A 189 9.40 -3.42 8.27
N ASN A 190 9.64 -2.62 9.31
CA ASN A 190 8.88 -1.41 9.61
C ASN A 190 9.72 -0.15 9.34
N ILE A 191 9.07 0.92 8.88
CA ILE A 191 9.72 2.20 8.57
C ILE A 191 9.24 3.28 9.54
N SER A 192 10.10 3.69 10.47
CA SER A 192 9.87 4.88 11.28
C SER A 192 9.99 6.17 10.46
N LEU A 193 9.36 7.27 10.91
CA LEU A 193 9.47 8.57 10.25
C LEU A 193 10.94 9.02 10.11
N LYS A 194 11.78 8.70 11.09
CA LYS A 194 13.22 8.99 11.06
C LYS A 194 13.94 8.25 9.94
N ASN A 195 13.65 6.95 9.77
CA ASN A 195 14.26 6.15 8.70
C ASN A 195 13.77 6.61 7.33
N TRP A 196 12.46 6.86 7.19
CA TRP A 196 11.85 7.43 6.00
C TRP A 196 12.53 8.72 5.58
N ALA A 197 12.67 9.67 6.52
CA ALA A 197 13.33 10.94 6.30
C ALA A 197 14.80 10.78 5.87
N LYS A 198 15.55 9.95 6.60
CA LYS A 198 16.96 9.66 6.30
C LYS A 198 17.12 9.08 4.89
N CYS A 199 16.28 8.12 4.52
CA CYS A 199 16.31 7.50 3.20
C CYS A 199 15.99 8.45 2.07
N LEU A 200 15.07 9.38 2.30
CA LEU A 200 14.75 10.43 1.36
C LEU A 200 15.79 11.56 1.38
N GLY A 201 16.78 11.56 2.28
CA GLY A 201 17.77 12.64 2.36
C GLY A 201 17.15 13.99 2.74
N ILE A 202 16.14 13.98 3.61
CA ILE A 202 15.55 15.19 4.19
C ILE A 202 16.05 15.40 5.64
N ASP A 203 16.10 16.66 6.05
CA ASP A 203 16.56 17.08 7.38
C ASP A 203 15.67 16.53 8.52
N PRO A 204 16.16 16.54 9.78
CA PRO A 204 15.45 15.99 10.92
C PRO A 204 14.03 16.54 11.06
N VAL A 205 13.09 15.65 11.30
CA VAL A 205 11.66 15.94 11.17
C VAL A 205 10.94 15.80 12.51
N SER A 206 10.03 16.73 12.80
CA SER A 206 9.07 16.59 13.89
C SER A 206 7.95 15.62 13.51
N TYR A 207 7.41 14.89 14.50
CA TYR A 207 6.34 13.92 14.30
C TYR A 207 5.05 14.57 13.75
N CYS A 208 4.19 13.75 13.13
CA CYS A 208 2.87 14.15 12.63
C CYS A 208 2.12 14.92 13.71
N SER A 209 1.80 16.20 13.46
CA SER A 209 0.94 16.95 14.37
C SER A 209 -0.51 16.63 13.98
N SER A 210 -1.24 16.03 14.91
CA SER A 210 -2.68 15.77 14.84
C SER A 210 -3.48 17.07 14.81
#